data_AF-A0A0E3NJU9-F1
#
_entry.id   AF-A0A0E3NJU9-F1
#
_cell.length_a   1.000
_cell.length_b   1.000
_cell.length_c   1.000
_cell.angle_alpha   90.00
_cell.angle_beta   90.00
_cell.angle_gamma   90.00
#
_symmetry.space_group_name_H-M   'P 1'
#
loop_
_entity.id
_entity.type
_entity.pdbx_description
1 polymer ?
#
loop_
_entity_poly.entity_id
_entity_poly.type
_entity_poly.pdbx_seq_one_letter_code
_entity_poly.pdbx_strand_id
1 'polypeptide(L)'
;MLEKKMQAQQPRCQAENDSFRCELISFNEVLRLSKILARKIKASGYKPDLIVAIGRGGYVPGRLISDFLLFDDLTSLKIEHYTRAANIREEVRIKFPIPVDITGKKS
;
A
#
# COMPACT_ATOMS: atom_id res chain seq x y z
N MET A 1 -35.98 -49.92 -21.01
CA MET A 1 -34.54 -49.80 -20.66
C MET A 1 -33.95 -48.81 -21.65
N LEU A 2 -33.97 -47.49 -21.44
CA LEU A 2 -33.37 -46.73 -20.34
C LEU A 2 -31.87 -46.95 -20.32
N GLU A 3 -31.13 -46.16 -21.10
CA GLU A 3 -29.77 -45.78 -20.73
C GLU A 3 -29.42 -44.40 -21.32
N LYS A 4 -28.78 -43.62 -20.45
CA LYS A 4 -28.93 -42.17 -20.34
C LYS A 4 -27.96 -41.44 -21.25
N LYS A 5 -28.43 -40.37 -21.91
CA LYS A 5 -27.53 -39.32 -22.44
C LYS A 5 -26.78 -38.70 -21.26
N MET A 6 -25.48 -38.95 -21.15
CA MET A 6 -24.57 -38.19 -20.30
C MET A 6 -24.44 -36.78 -20.88
N GLN A 7 -25.28 -35.87 -20.39
CA GLN A 7 -24.99 -34.44 -20.47
C GLN A 7 -23.94 -34.16 -19.39
N ALA A 8 -22.72 -33.82 -19.82
CA ALA A 8 -21.72 -33.22 -18.93
C ALA A 8 -22.24 -31.85 -18.49
N GLN A 9 -22.96 -31.81 -17.37
CA GLN A 9 -23.22 -30.58 -16.65
C GLN A 9 -21.87 -30.10 -16.08
N GLN A 10 -21.28 -29.09 -16.72
CA GLN A 10 -20.24 -28.28 -16.11
C GLN A 10 -20.76 -27.79 -14.74
N PRO A 11 -19.97 -27.91 -13.66
CA PRO A 11 -20.34 -27.32 -12.38
C PRO A 11 -20.36 -25.82 -12.61
N ARG A 12 -21.56 -25.25 -12.73
CA ARG A 12 -21.76 -23.81 -12.78
C ARG A 12 -21.41 -23.32 -11.38
N CYS A 13 -20.17 -22.86 -11.19
CA CYS A 13 -19.76 -22.20 -9.97
C CYS A 13 -20.73 -21.02 -9.77
N GLN A 14 -21.71 -21.19 -8.90
CA GLN A 14 -22.59 -20.11 -8.49
C GLN A 14 -21.75 -19.21 -7.59
N ALA A 15 -21.00 -18.29 -8.21
CA ALA A 15 -20.51 -17.13 -7.49
C ALA A 15 -21.75 -16.32 -7.15
N GLU A 16 -22.25 -16.48 -5.93
CA GLU A 16 -23.14 -15.50 -5.32
C GLU A 16 -22.50 -14.11 -5.45
N ASN A 17 -23.33 -13.08 -5.58
CA ASN A 17 -22.96 -11.68 -5.79
C ASN A 17 -22.18 -11.06 -4.60
N ASP A 18 -21.03 -11.61 -4.24
CA ASP A 18 -20.06 -10.98 -3.35
C ASP A 18 -19.19 -10.01 -4.16
N SER A 19 -19.83 -9.06 -4.84
CA SER A 19 -19.13 -7.95 -5.48
C SER A 19 -18.83 -6.88 -4.43
N PHE A 20 -17.55 -6.59 -4.19
CA PHE A 20 -17.13 -5.44 -3.40
C PHE A 20 -16.72 -4.29 -4.32
N ARG A 21 -16.89 -3.05 -3.86
CA ARG A 21 -16.44 -1.88 -4.62
C ARG A 21 -14.91 -1.92 -4.72
N CYS A 22 -14.41 -2.08 -5.94
CA CYS A 22 -13.00 -2.00 -6.27
C CYS A 22 -12.76 -0.80 -7.20
N GLU A 23 -11.68 -0.07 -6.96
CA GLU A 23 -11.25 1.02 -7.82
C GLU A 23 -9.85 0.72 -8.35
N LEU A 24 -9.71 0.70 -9.67
CA LEU A 24 -8.41 0.55 -10.31
C LEU A 24 -7.72 1.92 -10.38
N ILE A 25 -6.67 2.09 -9.60
CA ILE A 25 -5.88 3.32 -9.57
C ILE A 25 -4.79 3.25 -10.64
N SER A 26 -4.82 4.18 -11.60
CA SER A 26 -3.75 4.34 -12.59
C SER A 26 -2.50 4.95 -11.97
N PHE A 27 -1.33 4.72 -12.58
CA PHE A 27 -0.09 5.34 -12.12
C PHE A 27 -0.14 6.88 -12.19
N ASN A 28 -0.81 7.44 -13.21
CA ASN A 28 -1.02 8.88 -13.33
C ASN A 28 -1.80 9.45 -12.13
N GLU A 29 -2.75 8.69 -11.61
CA GLU A 29 -3.51 9.08 -10.43
C GLU A 29 -2.63 9.05 -9.18
N VAL A 30 -1.79 8.03 -9.00
CA VAL A 30 -0.78 8.00 -7.93
C VAL A 30 0.14 9.22 -8.01
N LEU A 31 0.66 9.54 -9.20
CA LEU A 31 1.51 10.71 -9.43
C LEU A 31 0.80 12.02 -9.06
N ARG A 32 -0.46 12.17 -9.47
CA ARG A 32 -1.30 13.33 -9.16
C ARG A 32 -1.50 13.49 -7.66
N LEU A 33 -1.85 12.41 -6.96
CA LEU A 33 -2.06 12.41 -5.51
C LEU A 33 -0.76 12.72 -4.75
N SER A 34 0.36 12.11 -5.12
CA SER A 34 1.68 12.41 -4.55
C SER A 34 2.06 13.88 -4.75
N LYS A 35 1.78 14.47 -5.92
CA LYS A 35 2.05 15.89 -6.19
C LYS A 35 1.18 16.81 -5.35
N ILE A 36 -0.10 16.47 -5.15
CA ILE A 36 -1.00 17.22 -4.27
C ILE A 36 -0.49 17.18 -2.83
N LEU A 37 -0.10 16.02 -2.34
CA LEU A 37 0.44 15.87 -0.99
C LEU A 37 1.74 16.68 -0.81
N ALA A 38 2.68 16.58 -1.74
CA ALA A 38 3.91 17.38 -1.71
C ALA A 38 3.63 18.89 -1.68
N ARG A 39 2.64 19.38 -2.46
CA ARG A 39 2.22 20.78 -2.41
C ARG A 39 1.62 21.17 -1.06
N LYS A 40 0.84 20.30 -0.44
CA LYS A 40 0.28 20.54 0.92
C LYS A 40 1.39 20.64 1.96
N ILE A 41 2.41 19.77 1.88
CA ILE A 41 3.59 19.83 2.76
C ILE A 41 4.34 21.15 2.57
N LYS A 42 4.59 21.57 1.32
CA LYS A 42 5.23 22.87 1.06
C LYS A 42 4.40 24.04 1.59
N ALA A 43 3.08 24.01 1.38
CA ALA A 43 2.18 25.07 1.79
C ALA A 43 2.03 25.19 3.31
N SER A 44 2.24 24.10 4.06
CA SER A 44 2.22 24.15 5.53
C SER A 44 3.50 24.77 6.12
N GLY A 45 4.54 25.03 5.32
CA GLY A 45 5.83 25.46 5.80
C GLY A 45 6.65 24.35 6.47
N TYR A 46 6.14 23.11 6.49
CA TYR A 46 6.87 21.98 7.03
C TYR A 46 8.06 21.63 6.14
N LYS A 47 9.25 21.57 6.76
CA LYS A 47 10.50 21.19 6.13
C LYS A 47 10.98 19.88 6.77
N PRO A 48 10.62 18.72 6.19
CA PRO A 48 11.10 17.44 6.70
C PRO A 48 12.62 17.34 6.53
N ASP A 49 13.27 16.69 7.48
CA ASP A 49 14.69 16.32 7.45
C ASP A 49 14.89 14.87 6.97
N LEU A 50 13.81 14.06 6.93
CA LEU A 50 13.82 12.67 6.46
C LEU A 50 12.41 12.24 6.07
N ILE A 51 12.25 11.55 4.94
CA ILE A 51 10.99 10.88 4.60
C ILE A 51 11.10 9.40 4.98
N VAL A 52 10.09 8.86 5.68
CA VAL A 52 10.03 7.45 6.08
C VAL A 52 8.88 6.74 5.35
N ALA A 53 9.21 5.91 4.36
CA ALA A 53 8.22 5.12 3.63
C ALA A 53 7.83 3.85 4.41
N ILE A 54 6.53 3.64 4.63
CA ILE A 54 6.01 2.43 5.25
C ILE A 54 5.82 1.34 4.18
N GLY A 55 6.67 0.32 4.23
CA GLY A 55 6.68 -0.78 3.30
C GLY A 55 5.47 -1.71 3.47
N ARG A 56 4.86 -2.20 2.38
CA ARG A 56 5.26 -2.02 0.97
C ARG A 56 4.58 -0.84 0.27
N GLY A 57 3.38 -0.46 0.70
CA GLY A 57 2.52 0.50 -0.02
C GLY A 57 3.11 1.91 -0.10
N GLY A 58 3.96 2.30 0.85
CA GLY A 58 4.58 3.61 0.92
C GLY A 58 5.77 3.82 -0.01
N TYR A 59 6.32 2.78 -0.65
CA TYR A 59 7.56 2.90 -1.43
C TYR A 59 7.42 3.85 -2.62
N VAL A 60 6.39 3.64 -3.45
CA VAL A 60 6.12 4.47 -4.63
C VAL A 60 5.77 5.91 -4.22
N PRO A 61 4.76 6.17 -3.38
CA PRO A 61 4.44 7.54 -3.01
C PRO A 61 5.57 8.23 -2.25
N GLY A 62 6.33 7.52 -1.41
CA GLY A 62 7.49 8.06 -0.70
C GLY A 62 8.56 8.61 -1.64
N ARG A 63 8.92 7.85 -2.68
CA ARG A 63 9.86 8.32 -3.72
C ARG A 63 9.32 9.49 -4.53
N LEU A 64 8.06 9.43 -4.95
CA LEU A 64 7.46 10.53 -5.73
C LEU A 64 7.40 11.83 -4.93
N ILE A 65 7.05 11.74 -3.64
CA ILE A 65 7.02 12.91 -2.76
C ILE A 65 8.43 13.45 -2.54
N SER A 66 9.43 12.61 -2.32
CA SER A 66 10.82 13.05 -2.17
C SER A 66 11.29 13.83 -3.40
N ASP A 67 10.97 13.35 -4.62
CA ASP A 67 11.26 14.05 -5.87
C ASP A 67 10.57 15.42 -5.95
N PHE A 68 9.27 15.48 -5.62
CA PHE A 68 8.53 16.75 -5.69
C PHE A 68 8.98 17.77 -4.64
N LEU A 69 9.47 17.31 -3.50
CA LEU A 69 10.05 18.16 -2.46
C LEU A 69 11.49 18.57 -2.80
N LEU A 70 12.13 17.95 -3.79
CA LEU A 70 13.57 18.05 -4.08
C LEU A 70 14.39 17.67 -2.84
N PHE A 71 14.00 16.57 -2.21
CA PHE A 71 14.56 16.09 -0.96
C PHE A 71 15.13 14.69 -1.15
N ASP A 72 16.40 14.50 -0.76
CA ASP A 72 17.13 13.27 -1.06
C ASP A 72 17.05 12.23 0.05
N ASP A 73 16.83 12.66 1.29
CA ASP A 73 16.80 11.78 2.47
C ASP A 73 15.45 11.03 2.55
N LEU A 74 15.43 9.82 2.00
CA LEU A 74 14.33 8.86 2.04
C LEU A 74 14.82 7.53 2.64
N THR A 75 14.11 7.04 3.65
CA THR A 75 14.31 5.69 4.22
C THR A 75 13.00 4.92 4.25
N SER A 76 13.04 3.67 4.70
CA SER A 76 11.83 2.87 4.85
C SER A 76 11.87 1.94 6.06
N LEU A 77 10.69 1.56 6.52
CA LEU A 77 10.48 0.52 7.52
C LEU A 77 9.41 -0.45 7.02
N LYS A 78 9.41 -1.69 7.49
CA LYS A 78 8.37 -2.68 7.17
C LYS A 78 7.56 -3.03 8.40
N ILE A 79 6.24 -2.96 8.25
CA ILE A 79 5.28 -3.38 9.25
C ILE A 79 4.59 -4.67 8.78
N GLU A 80 4.32 -5.58 9.72
CA GLU A 80 3.51 -6.78 9.48
C GLU A 80 2.28 -6.78 10.38
N HIS A 81 1.11 -6.98 9.75
CA HIS A 81 -0.21 -7.04 10.41
C HIS A 81 -0.77 -8.47 10.52
N TYR A 82 -0.10 -9.48 9.95
CA TYR A 82 -0.62 -10.85 9.86
C TYR A 82 0.45 -11.88 10.20
N THR A 83 0.04 -12.91 10.94
CA THR A 83 0.78 -14.19 10.99
C THR A 83 0.30 -15.12 9.86
N ARG A 84 1.09 -16.13 9.49
CA ARG A 84 0.86 -17.11 8.38
C ARG A 84 -0.54 -17.77 8.31
N ALA A 85 -1.39 -17.60 9.32
CA ALA A 85 -2.71 -18.22 9.44
C ALA A 85 -3.90 -17.23 9.34
N ALA A 86 -3.71 -16.03 8.77
CA ALA A 86 -4.78 -15.03 8.58
C ALA A 86 -5.49 -14.53 9.86
N ASN A 87 -4.98 -14.85 11.06
CA ASN A 87 -5.41 -14.20 12.30
C ASN A 87 -4.84 -12.78 12.34
N ILE A 88 -5.74 -11.79 12.32
CA ILE A 88 -5.43 -10.40 12.63
C ILE A 88 -4.85 -10.40 14.03
N ARG A 89 -3.60 -9.94 14.18
CA ARG A 89 -3.06 -9.64 15.50
C ARG A 89 -3.59 -8.28 15.92
N GLU A 90 -4.00 -8.14 17.18
CA GLU A 90 -4.31 -6.82 17.76
C GLU A 90 -3.08 -5.89 17.73
N GLU A 91 -1.87 -6.46 17.67
CA GLU A 91 -0.61 -5.71 17.70
C GLU A 91 0.13 -5.68 16.36
N VAL A 92 0.45 -4.46 15.94
CA VAL A 92 1.29 -4.13 14.79
C VAL A 92 2.77 -4.35 15.13
N ARG A 93 3.49 -5.16 14.35
CA ARG A 93 4.94 -5.37 14.55
C ARG A 93 5.78 -4.73 13.45
N ILE A 94 6.83 -4.02 13.86
CA ILE A 94 7.91 -3.57 12.97
C ILE A 94 8.78 -4.79 12.69
N LYS A 95 8.76 -5.27 11.43
CA LYS A 95 9.57 -6.41 10.99
C LYS A 95 10.97 -5.98 10.57
N PHE A 96 11.06 -4.86 9.87
CA PHE A 96 12.33 -4.22 9.51
C PHE A 96 12.29 -2.77 9.99
N PRO A 97 13.06 -2.43 11.04
CA PRO A 97 13.08 -1.07 11.58
C PRO A 97 13.79 -0.11 10.64
N ILE A 98 13.70 1.18 10.95
CA ILE A 98 14.42 2.22 10.24
C ILE A 98 15.93 1.96 10.43
N PRO A 99 16.72 1.86 9.34
CA PRO A 99 18.15 1.49 9.42
C PRO A 99 19.08 2.67 9.77
N VAL A 100 18.54 3.86 10.03
CA VAL A 100 19.30 5.10 10.29
C VAL A 100 18.86 5.71 11.62
N ASP A 101 19.78 6.42 12.29
CA ASP A 101 19.42 7.24 13.44
C ASP A 101 18.54 8.41 12.99
N ILE A 102 17.41 8.56 13.69
CA ILE A 102 16.42 9.60 13.42
C ILE A 102 16.32 10.62 14.56
N THR A 103 17.20 10.54 15.55
CA THR A 103 17.21 11.44 16.70
C THR A 103 17.34 12.89 16.23
N GLY A 104 16.40 13.74 16.63
CA GLY A 104 16.38 15.17 16.27
C GLY A 104 15.94 15.48 14.83
N LYS A 105 15.61 14.49 14.00
CA LYS A 105 15.08 14.71 12.63
C LYS A 105 13.56 14.92 12.64
N LYS A 106 13.08 15.88 11.85
CA LYS A 106 11.65 16.05 11.54
C LYS A 106 11.26 15.10 10.40
N SER A 107 10.39 14.13 10.64
CA SER A 107 9.92 13.18 9.61
C SER A 107 8.49 13.43 9.17
#